data_AF-A0A516G6Y4-F1
#
_entry.id   AF-A0A516G6Y4-F1
#
_cell.length_a   1.000
_cell.length_b   1.000
_cell.length_c   1.000
_cell.angle_alpha   90.00
_cell.angle_beta   90.00
_cell.angle_gamma   90.00
#
_symmetry.space_group_name_H-M   'P 1'
#
loop_
_entity.id
_entity.type
_entity.pdbx_description
1 polymer ?
#
loop_
_entity_poly.entity_id
_entity_poly.type
_entity_poly.pdbx_seq_one_letter_code
_entity_poly.pdbx_strand_id
1 'polypeptide(L)'
;MNTTQHLLVTQYLDDLARMLDHLPPGDRAEVLAGVREHIEAGLVERRGATDANVSAVLAELGPPEAVAREAYEVGPGGGRQPAPYGAPTMTQTPPGRLPISDRRWVPVAVAILQVLALLLLLLLVGGAGAYVVTEVSSSDGGTVRTVDHEAGSTVMLLAAGIVMALPLWIGMALLVGNSRLWSARQKVLHLLLLPACALVIGLSPDLGWLLAGERGLVITSLVALVLVVGVSILLLVRLTMSGRRRSATIAA
;
A
#
# COMPACT_ATOMS: atom_id res chain seq x y z
N MET A 1 20.56 21.64 6.37
CA MET A 1 20.99 21.69 4.95
C MET A 1 20.43 20.46 4.28
N ASN A 2 19.75 20.62 3.13
CA ASN A 2 19.17 19.48 2.42
C ASN A 2 20.31 18.63 1.84
N THR A 3 20.26 17.33 2.07
CA THR A 3 21.29 16.33 1.74
C THR A 3 21.70 16.36 0.25
N THR A 4 20.80 16.80 -0.63
CA THR A 4 20.99 16.96 -2.07
C THR A 4 21.76 18.22 -2.49
N GLN A 5 22.07 19.15 -1.57
CA GLN A 5 22.81 20.38 -1.87
C GLN A 5 24.34 20.21 -1.84
N HIS A 6 24.84 19.00 -1.58
CA HIS A 6 26.27 18.74 -1.56
C HIS A 6 26.87 18.88 -2.98
N LEU A 7 27.95 19.65 -3.12
CA LEU A 7 28.54 19.99 -4.43
C LEU A 7 28.90 18.74 -5.25
N LEU A 8 29.52 17.74 -4.61
CA LEU A 8 29.88 16.46 -5.25
C LEU A 8 28.67 15.67 -5.79
N VAL A 9 27.57 15.63 -5.05
CA VAL A 9 26.34 14.95 -5.50
C VAL A 9 25.72 15.68 -6.68
N THR A 10 25.73 17.01 -6.63
CA THR A 10 25.22 17.84 -7.74
C THR A 10 26.04 17.60 -9.00
N GLN A 11 27.37 17.59 -8.90
CA GLN A 11 28.25 17.32 -10.02
C GLN A 11 28.05 15.92 -10.61
N TYR A 12 27.98 14.88 -9.75
CA TYR A 12 27.74 13.51 -10.19
C TYR A 12 26.42 13.36 -10.95
N LEU A 13 25.33 13.93 -10.43
CA LEU A 13 24.02 13.87 -11.07
C LEU A 13 23.98 14.67 -12.38
N ASP A 14 24.71 15.77 -12.48
CA ASP A 14 24.79 16.58 -13.70
C ASP A 14 25.57 15.85 -14.79
N ASP A 15 26.70 15.22 -14.44
CA ASP A 15 27.49 14.39 -15.36
C ASP A 15 26.68 13.18 -15.83
N LEU A 16 25.97 12.50 -14.91
CA LEU A 16 25.06 11.40 -15.26
C LEU A 16 23.92 11.89 -16.17
N ALA A 17 23.32 13.05 -15.89
CA ALA A 17 22.26 13.60 -16.73
C ALA A 17 22.71 13.88 -18.17
N ARG A 18 23.95 14.38 -18.36
CA ARG A 18 24.55 14.56 -19.68
C ARG A 18 24.77 13.23 -20.41
N MET A 19 25.20 12.19 -19.70
CA MET A 19 25.40 10.86 -20.29
C MET A 19 24.10 10.15 -20.67
N LEU A 20 23.01 10.42 -19.95
CA LEU A 20 21.69 9.87 -20.22
C LEU A 20 20.90 10.69 -21.27
N ASP A 21 21.52 11.65 -21.98
CA ASP A 21 20.79 12.55 -22.88
C ASP A 21 20.10 11.85 -24.07
N HIS A 22 20.55 10.64 -24.42
CA HIS A 22 19.93 9.83 -25.47
C HIS A 22 18.77 8.96 -24.98
N LEU A 23 18.53 8.84 -23.67
CA LEU A 23 17.35 8.17 -23.15
C LEU A 23 16.09 9.03 -23.34
N PRO A 24 14.92 8.40 -23.51
CA PRO A 24 13.65 9.09 -23.41
C PRO A 24 13.60 9.93 -22.12
N PRO A 25 13.00 11.14 -22.15
CA PRO A 25 13.02 12.05 -21.01
C PRO A 25 12.38 11.48 -19.74
N GLY A 26 11.42 10.55 -19.90
CA GLY A 26 10.81 9.81 -18.79
C GLY A 26 11.80 8.87 -18.11
N ASP A 27 12.43 7.99 -18.88
CA ASP A 27 13.41 7.01 -18.39
C ASP A 27 14.61 7.70 -17.74
N ARG A 28 15.11 8.78 -18.36
CA ARG A 28 16.17 9.61 -17.78
C ARG A 28 15.78 10.16 -16.41
N ALA A 29 14.55 10.69 -16.27
CA ALA A 29 14.07 11.22 -15.00
C ALA A 29 13.93 10.14 -13.93
N GLU A 30 13.51 8.94 -14.31
CA GLU A 30 13.40 7.78 -13.41
C GLU A 30 14.77 7.33 -12.90
N VAL A 31 15.76 7.18 -13.78
CA VAL A 31 17.13 6.80 -13.40
C VAL A 31 17.74 7.84 -12.45
N LEU A 32 17.64 9.13 -12.78
CA LEU A 32 18.16 10.20 -11.91
C LEU A 32 17.45 10.25 -10.56
N ALA A 33 16.15 9.96 -10.50
CA ALA A 33 15.40 9.86 -9.26
C ALA A 33 15.84 8.65 -8.42
N GLY A 34 16.02 7.49 -9.04
CA GLY A 34 16.49 6.28 -8.36
C GLY A 34 17.89 6.43 -7.76
N VAL A 35 18.83 7.02 -8.51
CA VAL A 35 20.18 7.31 -8.00
C VAL A 35 20.12 8.30 -6.83
N ARG A 36 19.28 9.33 -6.91
CA ARG A 36 19.09 10.27 -5.80
C ARG A 36 18.55 9.58 -4.54
N GLU A 37 17.57 8.70 -4.69
CA GLU A 37 17.01 7.93 -3.58
C GLU A 37 18.08 7.01 -2.95
N HIS A 38 18.91 6.37 -3.76
CA HIS A 38 20.00 5.53 -3.27
C HIS A 38 21.04 6.32 -2.47
N ILE A 39 21.45 7.49 -2.98
CA ILE A 39 22.37 8.39 -2.27
C ILE A 39 21.77 8.84 -0.93
N GLU A 40 20.50 9.24 -0.93
CA GLU A 40 19.81 9.68 0.29
C GLU A 40 19.73 8.56 1.33
N ALA A 41 19.35 7.35 0.91
CA ALA A 41 19.31 6.18 1.78
C ALA A 41 20.70 5.85 2.38
N GLY A 42 21.74 5.84 1.55
CA GLY A 42 23.11 5.56 1.99
C GLY A 42 23.67 6.60 2.97
N LEU A 43 23.27 7.87 2.83
CA LEU A 43 23.66 8.94 3.75
C LEU A 43 22.90 8.89 5.08
N VAL A 44 21.61 8.48 5.06
CA VAL A 44 20.84 8.26 6.30
C VAL A 44 21.46 7.14 7.12
N GLU A 45 21.84 6.03 6.48
CA GLU A 45 22.48 4.89 7.15
C GLU A 45 23.80 5.26 7.84
N ARG A 46 24.60 6.11 7.18
CA ARG A 46 25.89 6.62 7.71
C ARG A 46 25.76 7.83 8.64
N ARG A 47 24.52 8.22 8.98
CA ARG A 47 24.18 9.28 9.94
C ARG A 47 24.69 10.68 9.54
N GLY A 48 24.66 11.02 8.24
CA GLY A 48 24.85 12.41 7.80
C GLY A 48 25.63 12.58 6.49
N ALA A 49 25.55 13.78 5.93
CA ALA A 49 26.15 14.19 4.66
C ALA A 49 27.53 14.86 4.85
N THR A 50 28.44 14.18 5.54
CA THR A 50 29.84 14.60 5.58
C THR A 50 30.52 14.26 4.25
N ASP A 51 31.55 15.02 3.86
CA ASP A 51 32.30 14.79 2.62
C ASP A 51 32.81 13.34 2.50
N ALA A 52 33.27 12.76 3.62
CA ALA A 52 33.73 11.37 3.69
C ALA A 52 32.60 10.34 3.49
N ASN A 53 31.40 10.61 4.03
CA ASN A 53 30.25 9.74 3.83
C ASN A 53 29.73 9.84 2.38
N VAL A 54 29.71 11.06 1.81
CA VAL A 54 29.30 11.30 0.43
C VAL A 54 30.25 10.61 -0.54
N SER A 55 31.57 10.73 -0.34
CA SER A 55 32.54 10.05 -1.20
C SER A 55 32.45 8.53 -1.11
N ALA A 56 32.22 7.98 0.09
CA ALA A 56 32.00 6.54 0.26
C ALA A 56 30.74 6.04 -0.46
N VAL A 57 29.62 6.76 -0.35
CA VAL A 57 28.36 6.41 -1.04
C VAL A 57 28.51 6.50 -2.57
N LEU A 58 29.19 7.54 -3.07
CA LEU A 58 29.46 7.67 -4.51
C LEU A 58 30.43 6.60 -5.02
N ALA A 59 31.40 6.16 -4.19
CA ALA A 59 32.30 5.06 -4.53
C ALA A 59 31.55 3.71 -4.62
N GLU A 60 30.53 3.49 -3.79
CA GLU A 60 29.67 2.30 -3.83
C GLU A 60 28.76 2.27 -5.06
N LEU A 61 28.21 3.42 -5.46
CA LEU A 61 27.49 3.58 -6.72
C LEU A 61 28.39 3.35 -7.94
N GLY A 62 29.67 3.68 -7.80
CA GLY A 62 30.64 3.61 -8.89
C GLY A 62 30.61 4.85 -9.79
N PRO A 63 31.45 4.86 -10.84
CA PRO A 63 31.59 5.99 -11.73
C PRO A 63 30.29 6.20 -12.55
N PRO A 64 29.92 7.46 -12.85
CA PRO A 64 28.65 7.77 -13.52
C PRO A 64 28.53 7.14 -14.91
N GLU A 65 29.63 6.85 -15.60
CA GLU A 65 29.66 6.11 -16.87
C GLU A 65 29.17 4.67 -16.73
N ALA A 66 29.50 4.01 -15.60
CA ALA A 66 29.07 2.64 -15.35
C ALA A 66 27.56 2.57 -15.09
N VAL A 67 27.04 3.52 -14.29
CA VAL A 67 25.59 3.65 -14.03
C VAL A 67 24.83 3.99 -15.32
N ALA A 68 25.37 4.90 -16.14
CA ALA A 68 24.77 5.24 -17.43
C ALA A 68 24.69 4.02 -18.36
N ARG A 69 25.78 3.26 -18.48
CA ARG A 69 25.82 2.02 -19.27
C ARG A 69 24.78 1.01 -18.79
N GLU A 70 24.69 0.78 -17.49
CA GLU A 70 23.68 -0.12 -16.91
C GLU A 70 22.26 0.37 -17.22
N ALA A 71 22.01 1.68 -17.13
CA ALA A 71 20.70 2.25 -17.48
C ALA A 71 20.34 2.03 -18.96
N TYR A 72 21.31 2.10 -19.88
CA TYR A 72 21.10 1.77 -21.30
C TYR A 72 20.86 0.28 -21.54
N GLU A 73 21.47 -0.61 -20.74
CA GLU A 73 21.27 -2.06 -20.83
C GLU A 73 19.90 -2.51 -20.28
N VAL A 74 19.40 -1.85 -19.23
CA VAL A 74 18.14 -2.20 -18.54
C VAL A 74 16.92 -1.52 -19.17
N GLY A 75 17.09 -0.43 -19.92
CA GLY A 75 16.00 0.34 -20.50
C GLY A 75 15.06 -0.49 -21.41
N PRO A 76 13.78 -0.11 -21.55
CA PRO A 76 12.79 -0.84 -22.38
C PRO A 76 13.18 -0.91 -23.87
N GLY A 77 14.08 -0.03 -24.29
CA GLY A 77 14.68 0.02 -25.61
C GLY A 77 16.12 -0.49 -25.66
N GLY A 78 16.55 -1.34 -24.71
CA GLY A 78 17.80 -2.10 -24.72
C GLY A 78 17.89 -2.95 -25.98
N GLY A 79 18.18 -2.25 -27.07
CA GLY A 79 18.31 -2.80 -28.39
C GLY A 79 19.41 -3.82 -28.32
N ARG A 80 19.08 -5.03 -28.78
CA ARG A 80 20.01 -5.85 -29.53
C ARG A 80 20.98 -4.90 -30.25
N GLN A 81 22.21 -4.87 -29.77
CA GLN A 81 23.35 -4.50 -30.58
C GLN A 81 23.12 -5.20 -31.94
N PRO A 82 23.08 -4.48 -33.08
CA PRO A 82 22.89 -5.13 -34.36
C PRO A 82 23.99 -6.18 -34.47
N ALA A 83 23.59 -7.45 -34.38
CA ALA A 83 24.53 -8.55 -34.39
C ALA A 83 25.37 -8.40 -35.66
N PRO A 84 26.71 -8.52 -35.57
CA PRO A 84 27.55 -8.58 -36.74
C PRO A 84 26.95 -9.61 -37.71
N TYR A 85 26.71 -9.16 -38.94
CA TYR A 85 26.02 -9.89 -40.00
C TYR A 85 26.63 -11.29 -40.16
N GLY A 86 26.03 -12.34 -39.57
CA GLY A 86 26.55 -13.71 -39.74
C GLY A 86 26.24 -14.78 -38.69
N ALA A 87 25.64 -14.49 -37.53
CA ALA A 87 25.34 -15.53 -36.55
C ALA A 87 23.99 -16.24 -36.83
N PRO A 88 23.92 -17.59 -36.76
CA PRO A 88 22.69 -18.35 -37.00
C PRO A 88 21.62 -18.03 -35.95
N THR A 89 20.40 -17.88 -36.45
CA THR A 89 19.15 -17.56 -35.75
C THR A 89 18.88 -18.46 -34.53
N MET A 90 19.47 -18.15 -33.37
CA MET A 90 19.10 -18.80 -32.12
C MET A 90 17.87 -18.12 -31.53
N THR A 91 16.77 -18.87 -31.57
CA THR A 91 15.62 -18.85 -30.64
C THR A 91 15.11 -17.47 -30.24
N GLN A 92 14.12 -16.98 -31.01
CA GLN A 92 13.12 -16.05 -30.49
C GLN A 92 12.54 -16.65 -29.20
N THR A 93 12.96 -16.14 -28.05
CA THR A 93 12.31 -16.45 -26.78
C THR A 93 10.86 -16.02 -26.95
N PRO A 94 9.88 -16.93 -26.78
CA PRO A 94 8.47 -16.59 -26.94
C PRO A 94 8.15 -15.36 -26.09
N PRO A 95 7.32 -14.41 -26.57
CA PRO A 95 6.94 -13.24 -25.79
C PRO A 95 6.48 -13.71 -24.41
N GLY A 96 7.25 -13.36 -23.38
CA GLY A 96 7.02 -13.81 -22.03
C GLY A 96 5.60 -13.40 -21.64
N ARG A 97 4.73 -14.39 -21.41
CA ARG A 97 3.36 -14.12 -20.97
C ARG A 97 3.45 -13.35 -19.67
N LEU A 98 3.00 -12.09 -19.68
CA LEU A 98 2.91 -11.29 -18.45
C LEU A 98 2.14 -12.08 -17.39
N PRO A 99 2.62 -12.12 -16.13
CA PRO A 99 1.88 -12.72 -15.03
C PRO A 99 0.47 -12.13 -14.99
N ILE A 100 -0.54 -12.97 -14.74
CA ILE A 100 -1.95 -12.53 -14.66
C ILE A 100 -2.13 -11.40 -13.62
N SER A 101 -1.26 -11.37 -12.61
CA SER A 101 -1.22 -10.38 -11.52
C SER A 101 -0.75 -8.97 -11.93
N ASP A 102 -0.20 -8.79 -13.14
CA ASP A 102 0.28 -7.49 -13.62
C ASP A 102 -0.69 -6.82 -14.62
N ARG A 103 -1.89 -7.40 -14.80
CA ARG A 103 -2.91 -6.84 -15.69
C ARG A 103 -3.55 -5.56 -15.12
N ARG A 104 -3.95 -4.64 -16.01
CA ARG A 104 -4.58 -3.35 -15.66
C ARG A 104 -5.87 -3.45 -14.83
N TRP A 105 -6.56 -4.59 -14.85
CA TRP A 105 -7.79 -4.80 -14.07
C TRP A 105 -7.52 -5.17 -12.60
N VAL A 106 -6.32 -5.66 -12.27
CA VAL A 106 -5.99 -6.18 -10.94
C VAL A 106 -6.17 -5.12 -9.83
N PRO A 107 -5.74 -3.85 -9.99
CA PRO A 107 -5.97 -2.83 -8.96
C PRO A 107 -7.45 -2.52 -8.70
N VAL A 108 -8.30 -2.66 -9.72
CA VAL A 108 -9.76 -2.46 -9.58
C VAL A 108 -10.39 -3.64 -8.85
N ALA A 109 -10.00 -4.87 -9.21
CA ALA A 109 -10.49 -6.07 -8.53
C ALA A 109 -10.09 -6.11 -7.04
N VAL A 110 -8.84 -5.75 -6.72
CA VAL A 110 -8.37 -5.62 -5.33
C VAL A 110 -9.20 -4.60 -4.55
N ALA A 111 -9.48 -3.43 -5.16
CA ALA A 111 -10.32 -2.42 -4.52
C ALA A 111 -11.75 -2.92 -4.26
N ILE A 112 -12.37 -3.59 -5.24
CA ILE A 112 -13.71 -4.18 -5.10
C ILE A 112 -13.74 -5.23 -3.99
N LEU A 113 -12.77 -6.15 -3.98
CA LEU A 113 -12.65 -7.18 -2.94
C LEU A 113 -12.53 -6.56 -1.55
N GLN A 114 -11.74 -5.49 -1.42
CA GLN A 114 -11.54 -4.83 -0.14
C GLN A 114 -12.79 -4.06 0.31
N VAL A 115 -13.51 -3.40 -0.60
CA VAL A 115 -14.79 -2.75 -0.30
C VAL A 115 -15.83 -3.79 0.13
N LEU A 116 -15.93 -4.92 -0.57
CA LEU A 116 -16.85 -6.00 -0.21
C LEU A 116 -16.52 -6.60 1.16
N ALA A 117 -15.23 -6.82 1.45
CA ALA A 117 -14.80 -7.35 2.74
C ALA A 117 -15.09 -6.35 3.89
N LEU A 118 -14.86 -5.05 3.67
CA LEU A 118 -15.20 -4.01 4.64
C LEU A 118 -16.71 -3.86 4.83
N LEU A 119 -17.49 -3.93 3.76
CA LEU A 119 -18.95 -3.87 3.82
C LEU A 119 -19.51 -5.07 4.61
N LEU A 120 -19.01 -6.28 4.33
CA LEU A 120 -19.40 -7.49 5.06
C LEU A 120 -19.05 -7.37 6.55
N LEU A 121 -17.84 -6.88 6.86
CA LEU A 121 -17.40 -6.63 8.23
C LEU A 121 -18.31 -5.60 8.93
N LEU A 122 -18.62 -4.48 8.26
CA LEU A 122 -19.52 -3.45 8.80
C LEU A 122 -20.94 -3.96 9.02
N LEU A 123 -21.47 -4.77 8.11
CA LEU A 123 -22.80 -5.36 8.25
C LEU A 123 -22.85 -6.35 9.41
N LEU A 124 -21.85 -7.22 9.56
CA LEU A 124 -21.82 -8.18 10.68
C LEU A 124 -21.61 -7.47 12.02
N VAL A 125 -20.57 -6.65 12.13
CA VAL A 125 -20.20 -6.03 13.41
C VAL A 125 -21.16 -4.90 13.77
N GLY A 126 -21.55 -4.07 12.80
CA GLY A 126 -22.51 -2.99 12.99
C GLY A 126 -23.94 -3.48 13.19
N GLY A 127 -24.34 -4.55 12.50
CA GLY A 127 -25.66 -5.16 12.69
C GLY A 127 -25.81 -5.87 14.04
N ALA A 128 -24.73 -6.45 14.56
CA ALA A 128 -24.73 -7.15 15.84
C ALA A 128 -24.48 -6.22 17.04
N GLY A 129 -23.99 -5.01 16.83
CA GLY A 129 -23.93 -3.95 17.85
C GLY A 129 -25.31 -3.37 18.22
N ALA A 130 -26.40 -3.90 17.65
CA ALA A 130 -27.76 -3.62 18.10
C ALA A 130 -27.94 -4.19 19.51
N TYR A 131 -27.71 -3.35 20.52
CA TYR A 131 -28.04 -3.67 21.90
C TYR A 131 -29.54 -3.94 22.03
N VAL A 132 -29.90 -4.96 22.80
CA VAL A 132 -31.30 -5.26 23.09
C VAL A 132 -31.71 -4.36 24.25
N VAL A 133 -32.56 -3.37 23.97
CA VAL A 133 -33.24 -2.60 25.02
C VAL A 133 -34.50 -3.37 25.39
N THR A 134 -34.52 -3.93 26.60
CA THR A 134 -35.73 -4.51 27.18
C THR A 134 -36.37 -3.47 28.09
N GLU A 135 -37.56 -3.00 27.71
CA GLU A 135 -38.39 -2.15 28.56
C GLU A 135 -39.46 -3.01 29.21
N VAL A 136 -39.36 -3.19 30.53
CA VAL A 136 -40.36 -3.91 31.29
C VAL A 136 -41.23 -2.88 32.01
N SER A 137 -42.50 -2.82 31.64
CA SER A 137 -43.49 -1.97 32.31
C SER A 137 -44.03 -2.72 33.54
N SER A 138 -43.86 -2.14 34.72
CA SER A 138 -44.45 -2.65 35.97
C SER A 138 -45.92 -2.24 36.10
N SER A 139 -46.72 -3.05 36.79
CA SER A 139 -48.12 -2.76 37.11
C SER A 139 -48.30 -1.45 37.89
N ASP A 140 -47.25 -0.99 38.59
CA ASP A 140 -47.25 0.24 39.38
C ASP A 140 -47.00 1.50 38.53
N GLY A 141 -46.92 1.37 37.19
CA GLY A 141 -46.67 2.47 36.26
C GLY A 141 -45.19 2.83 36.09
N GLY A 142 -44.28 2.14 36.77
CA GLY A 142 -42.83 2.31 36.59
C GLY A 142 -42.31 1.53 35.39
N THR A 143 -41.53 2.18 34.53
CA THR A 143 -40.78 1.52 33.44
C THR A 143 -39.35 1.25 33.89
N VAL A 144 -38.94 -0.02 33.94
CA VAL A 144 -37.54 -0.40 34.14
C VAL A 144 -36.94 -0.70 32.77
N ARG A 145 -35.95 0.10 32.37
CA ARG A 145 -35.20 -0.07 31.13
C ARG A 145 -33.92 -0.82 31.44
N THR A 146 -33.83 -2.08 31.03
CA THR A 146 -32.61 -2.89 31.11
C THR A 146 -31.91 -2.87 29.75
N VAL A 147 -30.64 -2.50 29.76
CA VAL A 147 -29.78 -2.53 28.58
C VAL A 147 -28.84 -3.70 28.77
N ASP A 148 -29.18 -4.84 28.18
CA ASP A 148 -28.35 -6.04 28.24
C ASP A 148 -27.25 -5.93 27.20
N HIS A 149 -26.06 -5.52 27.65
CA HIS A 149 -24.89 -5.42 26.80
C HIS A 149 -24.22 -6.79 26.52
N GLU A 150 -24.66 -7.85 27.20
CA GLU A 150 -24.08 -9.19 27.12
C GLU A 150 -24.71 -10.13 26.08
N ALA A 151 -25.71 -9.68 25.29
CA ALA A 151 -26.43 -10.54 24.34
C ALA A 151 -25.55 -11.15 23.22
N GLY A 152 -24.28 -10.74 23.11
CA GLY A 152 -23.25 -11.45 22.38
C GLY A 152 -21.87 -10.93 22.73
N SER A 153 -20.91 -11.82 23.00
CA SER A 153 -19.52 -11.42 23.20
C SER A 153 -19.03 -10.65 21.96
N THR A 154 -18.63 -9.38 22.12
CA THR A 154 -18.02 -8.55 21.07
C THR A 154 -16.88 -9.29 20.36
N VAL A 155 -16.15 -10.10 21.12
CA VAL A 155 -15.09 -10.99 20.63
C VAL A 155 -15.63 -12.09 19.71
N MET A 156 -16.74 -12.77 20.05
CA MET A 156 -17.35 -13.77 19.17
C MET A 156 -17.84 -13.15 17.86
N LEU A 157 -18.45 -11.97 17.92
CA LEU A 157 -18.95 -11.26 16.74
C LEU A 157 -17.80 -10.78 15.84
N LEU A 158 -16.74 -10.25 16.44
CA LEU A 158 -15.52 -9.90 15.73
C LEU A 158 -14.89 -11.12 15.07
N ALA A 159 -14.80 -12.25 15.79
CA ALA A 159 -14.29 -13.50 15.26
C ALA A 159 -15.13 -14.00 14.08
N ALA A 160 -16.47 -13.98 14.21
CA ALA A 160 -17.37 -14.34 13.12
C ALA A 160 -17.20 -13.42 11.90
N GLY A 161 -17.10 -12.10 12.12
CA GLY A 161 -16.83 -11.10 11.08
C GLY A 161 -15.53 -11.38 10.33
N ILE A 162 -14.44 -11.66 11.06
CA ILE A 162 -13.13 -11.99 10.49
C ILE A 162 -13.20 -13.30 9.70
N VAL A 163 -13.80 -14.34 10.26
CA VAL A 163 -13.94 -15.65 9.60
C VAL A 163 -14.75 -15.54 8.30
N MET A 164 -15.82 -14.75 8.30
CA MET A 164 -16.65 -14.53 7.11
C MET A 164 -15.95 -13.66 6.05
N ALA A 165 -15.12 -12.70 6.45
CA ALA A 165 -14.32 -11.89 5.54
C ALA A 165 -13.06 -12.59 5.01
N LEU A 166 -12.67 -13.72 5.63
CA LEU A 166 -11.42 -14.44 5.38
C LEU A 166 -11.25 -14.88 3.91
N PRO A 167 -12.26 -15.42 3.21
CA PRO A 167 -12.12 -15.81 1.79
C PRO A 167 -11.80 -14.62 0.87
N LEU A 168 -12.45 -13.47 1.12
CA LEU A 168 -12.19 -12.23 0.36
C LEU A 168 -10.79 -11.70 0.66
N TRP A 169 -10.37 -11.76 1.92
CA TRP A 169 -9.03 -11.32 2.35
C TRP A 169 -7.92 -12.21 1.77
N ILE A 170 -8.10 -13.54 1.72
CA ILE A 170 -7.16 -14.46 1.05
C ILE A 170 -7.06 -14.13 -0.44
N GLY A 171 -8.19 -14.00 -1.14
CA GLY A 171 -8.18 -13.68 -2.58
C GLY A 171 -7.45 -12.37 -2.87
N MET A 172 -7.71 -11.36 -2.05
CA MET A 172 -6.99 -10.09 -2.10
C MET A 172 -5.48 -10.26 -1.81
N ALA A 173 -5.11 -10.98 -0.74
CA ALA A 173 -3.73 -11.21 -0.34
C ALA A 173 -2.91 -11.92 -1.43
N LEU A 174 -3.50 -12.90 -2.12
CA LEU A 174 -2.85 -13.59 -3.23
C LEU A 174 -2.63 -12.65 -4.43
N LEU A 175 -3.62 -11.85 -4.79
CA LEU A 175 -3.50 -10.86 -5.87
C LEU A 175 -2.44 -9.81 -5.58
N VAL A 176 -2.47 -9.23 -4.37
CA VAL A 176 -1.53 -8.19 -3.94
C VAL A 176 -0.12 -8.75 -3.74
N GLY A 177 0.00 -9.94 -3.13
CA GLY A 177 1.27 -10.59 -2.85
C GLY A 177 2.05 -10.93 -4.13
N ASN A 178 1.35 -11.50 -5.12
CA ASN A 178 1.96 -11.95 -6.38
C ASN A 178 2.12 -10.86 -7.44
N SER A 179 1.59 -9.64 -7.22
CA SER A 179 1.70 -8.55 -8.17
C SER A 179 2.96 -7.72 -7.95
N ARG A 180 3.58 -7.27 -9.06
CA ARG A 180 4.71 -6.34 -9.03
C ARG A 180 4.27 -4.87 -9.03
N LEU A 181 2.98 -4.61 -9.18
CA LEU A 181 2.42 -3.27 -9.25
C LEU A 181 2.58 -2.48 -7.94
N TRP A 182 2.68 -3.17 -6.79
CA TRP A 182 2.75 -2.54 -5.47
C TRP A 182 4.11 -2.69 -4.80
N SER A 183 4.57 -1.63 -4.13
CA SER A 183 5.75 -1.72 -3.26
C SER A 183 5.45 -2.55 -2.01
N ALA A 184 6.50 -3.05 -1.34
CA ALA A 184 6.35 -3.85 -0.11
C ALA A 184 5.48 -3.13 0.96
N ARG A 185 5.67 -1.82 1.14
CA ARG A 185 4.87 -1.00 2.06
C ARG A 185 3.39 -0.96 1.70
N GLN A 186 3.06 -0.85 0.41
CA GLN A 186 1.68 -0.86 -0.07
C GLN A 186 1.02 -2.22 0.11
N LYS A 187 1.76 -3.31 -0.08
CA LYS A 187 1.27 -4.67 0.16
C LYS A 187 0.91 -4.87 1.63
N VAL A 188 1.81 -4.48 2.54
CA VAL A 188 1.55 -4.52 3.99
C VAL A 188 0.32 -3.69 4.35
N LEU A 189 0.16 -2.50 3.76
CA LEU A 189 -0.98 -1.65 4.04
C LEU A 189 -2.31 -2.26 3.57
N HIS A 190 -2.36 -2.90 2.40
CA HIS A 190 -3.54 -3.65 1.96
C HIS A 190 -3.89 -4.82 2.89
N LEU A 191 -2.88 -5.57 3.32
CA LEU A 191 -3.01 -6.73 4.20
C LEU A 191 -3.51 -6.33 5.60
N LEU A 192 -2.97 -5.23 6.16
CA LEU A 192 -3.30 -4.77 7.50
C LEU A 192 -4.59 -3.95 7.59
N LEU A 193 -5.11 -3.41 6.49
CA LEU A 193 -6.28 -2.55 6.52
C LEU A 193 -7.51 -3.26 7.14
N LEU A 194 -7.80 -4.49 6.73
CA LEU A 194 -8.96 -5.25 7.23
C LEU A 194 -8.87 -5.56 8.73
N PRO A 195 -7.80 -6.19 9.26
CA PRO A 195 -7.70 -6.47 10.70
C PRO A 195 -7.64 -5.19 11.54
N ALA A 196 -7.01 -4.11 11.05
CA ALA A 196 -7.01 -2.83 11.73
C ALA A 196 -8.42 -2.24 11.84
N CYS A 197 -9.21 -2.26 10.76
CA CYS A 197 -10.61 -1.81 10.79
C CYS A 197 -11.46 -2.67 11.71
N ALA A 198 -11.27 -4.00 11.70
CA ALA A 198 -11.98 -4.93 12.57
C ALA A 198 -11.71 -4.61 14.04
N LEU A 199 -10.44 -4.39 14.43
CA LEU A 199 -10.07 -4.00 15.79
C LEU A 199 -10.69 -2.66 16.21
N VAL A 200 -10.62 -1.64 15.34
CA VAL A 200 -11.18 -0.32 15.65
C VAL A 200 -12.69 -0.41 15.86
N ILE A 201 -13.42 -1.09 14.97
CA ILE A 201 -14.87 -1.23 15.11
C ILE A 201 -15.22 -2.08 16.33
N GLY A 202 -14.56 -3.23 16.52
CA GLY A 202 -14.87 -4.17 17.58
C GLY A 202 -14.59 -3.64 18.98
N LEU A 203 -13.52 -2.87 19.17
CA LEU A 203 -13.14 -2.32 20.49
C LEU A 203 -13.84 -1.00 20.81
N SER A 204 -14.39 -0.30 19.82
CA SER A 204 -14.98 1.03 20.02
C SER A 204 -16.19 1.08 20.97
N PRO A 205 -17.12 0.10 21.00
CA PRO A 205 -18.26 0.14 21.92
C PRO A 205 -17.82 -0.04 23.37
N ASP A 206 -16.93 -1.01 23.62
CA ASP A 206 -16.39 -1.30 24.94
C ASP A 206 -15.64 -0.09 25.51
N LEU A 207 -14.81 0.57 24.69
CA LEU A 207 -14.14 1.80 25.08
C LEU A 207 -15.11 2.96 25.33
N GLY A 208 -16.17 3.07 24.53
CA GLY A 208 -17.20 4.10 24.72
C GLY A 208 -17.95 3.93 26.04
N TRP A 209 -18.35 2.70 26.33
CA TRP A 209 -19.01 2.36 27.58
C TRP A 209 -18.14 2.67 28.81
N LEU A 210 -16.86 2.27 28.78
CA LEU A 210 -15.92 2.52 29.87
C LEU A 210 -15.69 4.02 30.13
N LEU A 211 -15.71 4.85 29.08
CA LEU A 211 -15.40 6.28 29.20
C LEU A 211 -16.61 7.14 29.59
N ALA A 212 -17.80 6.85 29.05
CA ALA A 212 -18.97 7.72 29.21
C ALA A 212 -20.31 6.98 29.25
N GLY A 213 -20.31 5.69 29.59
CA GLY A 213 -21.51 4.86 29.70
C GLY A 213 -22.31 4.80 28.39
N GLU A 214 -23.64 4.89 28.49
CA GLU A 214 -24.55 4.81 27.34
C GLU A 214 -24.25 5.88 26.27
N ARG A 215 -23.95 7.12 26.68
CA ARG A 215 -23.62 8.21 25.74
C ARG A 215 -22.30 7.96 25.02
N GLY A 216 -21.33 7.38 25.74
CA GLY A 216 -20.02 7.06 25.19
C GLY A 216 -20.10 6.05 24.07
N LEU A 217 -20.93 5.01 24.21
CA LEU A 217 -21.12 3.96 23.20
C LEU A 217 -21.55 4.55 21.84
N VAL A 218 -22.54 5.44 21.83
CA VAL A 218 -23.04 6.05 20.58
C VAL A 218 -21.96 6.93 19.94
N ILE A 219 -21.29 7.76 20.74
CA ILE A 219 -20.27 8.69 20.25
C ILE A 219 -19.07 7.92 19.68
N THR A 220 -18.53 6.94 20.43
CA THR A 220 -17.36 6.19 19.96
C THR A 220 -17.67 5.33 18.74
N SER A 221 -18.88 4.74 18.66
CA SER A 221 -19.30 3.97 17.49
C SER A 221 -19.41 4.85 16.23
N LEU A 222 -19.99 6.04 16.35
CA LEU A 222 -20.07 6.99 15.23
C LEU A 222 -18.69 7.46 14.79
N VAL A 223 -17.82 7.80 15.75
CA VAL A 223 -16.44 8.22 15.45
C VAL A 223 -15.67 7.08 14.78
N ALA A 224 -15.78 5.86 15.29
CA ALA A 224 -15.12 4.67 14.71
C ALA A 224 -15.63 4.41 13.28
N LEU A 225 -16.94 4.51 13.05
CA LEU A 225 -17.54 4.34 11.72
C LEU A 225 -17.00 5.38 10.72
N VAL A 226 -17.05 6.67 11.08
CA VAL A 226 -16.56 7.77 10.22
C VAL A 226 -15.07 7.59 9.95
N LEU A 227 -14.28 7.25 10.97
CA LEU A 227 -12.85 7.03 10.84
C LEU A 227 -12.54 5.85 9.92
N VAL A 228 -13.17 4.69 10.13
CA VAL A 228 -12.93 3.50 9.30
C VAL A 228 -13.35 3.74 7.86
N VAL A 229 -14.52 4.32 7.62
CA VAL A 229 -15.00 4.59 6.26
C VAL A 229 -14.09 5.63 5.57
N GLY A 230 -13.79 6.74 6.24
CA GLY A 230 -12.97 7.81 5.68
C GLY A 230 -11.55 7.39 5.37
N VAL A 231 -10.87 6.73 6.32
CA VAL A 231 -9.51 6.20 6.15
C VAL A 231 -9.48 5.12 5.08
N SER A 232 -10.44 4.19 5.07
CA SER A 232 -10.48 3.13 4.05
C SER A 232 -10.66 3.69 2.65
N ILE A 233 -11.58 4.64 2.45
CA ILE A 233 -11.81 5.27 1.14
C ILE A 233 -10.54 5.98 0.67
N LEU A 234 -9.92 6.79 1.53
CA LEU A 234 -8.72 7.56 1.18
C LEU A 234 -7.55 6.64 0.80
N LEU A 235 -7.33 5.58 1.59
CA LEU A 235 -6.29 4.58 1.31
C LEU A 235 -6.57 3.84 0.01
N LEU A 236 -7.80 3.35 -0.21
CA LEU A 236 -8.16 2.64 -1.44
C LEU A 236 -7.96 3.52 -2.68
N VAL A 237 -8.42 4.77 -2.66
CA VAL A 237 -8.23 5.70 -3.79
C VAL A 237 -6.74 5.91 -4.08
N ARG A 238 -5.92 6.16 -3.04
CA ARG A 238 -4.46 6.34 -3.24
C ARG A 238 -3.77 5.09 -3.78
N LEU A 239 -4.09 3.91 -3.26
CA LEU A 239 -3.46 2.66 -3.65
C LEU A 239 -3.87 2.23 -5.06
N THR A 240 -5.15 2.37 -5.40
CA THR A 240 -5.66 2.06 -6.74
C THR A 240 -5.08 3.00 -7.79
N MET A 241 -5.00 4.31 -7.51
CA MET A 241 -4.38 5.27 -8.42
C MET A 241 -2.89 4.96 -8.65
N SER A 242 -2.16 4.59 -7.59
CA SER A 242 -0.75 4.20 -7.69
C SER A 242 -0.55 2.95 -8.56
N GLY A 243 -1.38 1.92 -8.34
CA GLY A 243 -1.35 0.70 -9.15
C GLY A 243 -1.70 0.95 -10.61
N ARG A 244 -2.70 1.81 -10.89
CA ARG A 244 -3.09 2.18 -12.26
C ARG A 244 -1.96 2.88 -13.01
N ARG A 245 -1.28 3.84 -12.38
CA ARG A 245 -0.15 4.56 -13.00
C ARG A 245 0.98 3.60 -13.41
N ARG A 246 1.35 2.66 -12.54
CA ARG A 246 2.38 1.64 -12.84
C ARG A 246 1.94 0.62 -13.89
N SER A 247 0.65 0.26 -13.91
CA SER A 247 0.14 -0.62 -14.96
C SER A 247 0.09 0.04 -16.34
N ALA A 248 0.07 1.38 -16.38
CA ALA A 248 0.12 2.13 -17.63
C ALA A 248 1.54 2.17 -18.19
N THR A 249 2.57 2.30 -17.35
CA THR A 249 3.98 2.30 -17.77
C THR A 249 4.44 0.93 -18.29
N ILE A 250 3.98 -0.18 -17.69
CA ILE A 250 4.33 -1.54 -18.16
C ILE A 250 3.72 -1.88 -19.53
N ALA A 251 2.64 -1.21 -19.90
CA ALA A 251 1.88 -1.52 -21.11
C ALA A 251 2.04 -0.47 -22.21
N ALA A 252 2.91 0.52 -22.01
CA ALA A 252 3.39 1.46 -23.01
C ALA A 252 4.72 0.93 -23.56
#